data_AF-A0A1B8ZT63-F1
#
_entry.id   AF-A0A1B8ZT63-F1
#
_cell.length_a   1.000
_cell.length_b   1.000
_cell.length_c   1.000
_cell.angle_alpha   90.00
_cell.angle_beta   90.00
_cell.angle_gamma   90.00
#
_symmetry.space_group_name_H-M   'P 1'
#
loop_
_entity.id
_entity.type
_entity.pdbx_description
1 polymer ?
#
loop_
_entity_poly.entity_id
_entity_poly.type
_entity_poly.pdbx_seq_one_letter_code
_entity_poly.pdbx_strand_id
1 'polypeptide(L)'
;MNLKEPEKKRVDFEDIEWGDYDHDGSSLVLYNGRLYTGYVILDKFPNGNIDAEMEYNSGSHIGWKNEYNEAGILIYSCYSVGPTTQEVYNYDDEGNLLDYYTL
;
A
#
# COMPACT_ATOMS: atom_id res chain seq x y z
N MET A 1 -4.81 -9.49 12.58
CA MET A 1 -3.90 -8.87 11.58
C MET A 1 -3.20 -7.69 12.22
N ASN A 2 -1.91 -7.52 11.95
CA ASN A 2 -1.07 -6.44 12.47
C ASN A 2 -0.69 -5.51 11.31
N LEU A 3 -1.62 -4.62 10.95
CA LEU A 3 -1.39 -3.64 9.89
C LEU A 3 -0.32 -2.63 10.29
N LYS A 4 0.51 -2.18 9.33
CA LYS A 4 1.59 -1.22 9.59
C LYS A 4 1.09 0.11 10.16
N GLU A 5 -0.02 0.60 9.61
CA GLU A 5 -0.68 1.86 10.02
C GLU A 5 -2.20 1.60 10.13
N PRO A 6 -2.65 0.96 11.23
CA PRO A 6 -4.02 0.47 11.37
C PRO A 6 -5.08 1.58 11.41
N GLU A 7 -4.71 2.80 11.76
CA GLU A 7 -5.58 3.97 11.84
C GLU A 7 -5.87 4.62 10.49
N LYS A 8 -5.05 4.36 9.46
CA LYS A 8 -5.29 4.89 8.12
C LYS A 8 -6.50 4.21 7.48
N LYS A 9 -7.31 5.04 6.79
CA LYS A 9 -8.47 4.55 6.04
C LYS A 9 -8.00 3.59 4.94
N ARG A 10 -8.78 2.53 4.73
CA ARG A 10 -8.63 1.55 3.66
C ARG A 10 -9.89 1.49 2.80
N VAL A 11 -9.73 1.29 1.50
CA VAL A 11 -10.80 1.00 0.54
C VAL A 11 -10.37 -0.18 -0.32
N ASP A 12 -11.33 -0.95 -0.83
CA ASP A 12 -11.03 -2.06 -1.75
C ASP A 12 -10.70 -1.52 -3.15
N PHE A 13 -9.79 -2.19 -3.86
CA PHE A 13 -9.40 -1.82 -5.22
C PHE A 13 -10.59 -1.73 -6.18
N GLU A 14 -11.61 -2.56 -6.00
CA GLU A 14 -12.82 -2.52 -6.86
C GLU A 14 -13.70 -1.28 -6.61
N ASP A 15 -13.50 -0.57 -5.50
CA ASP A 15 -14.29 0.61 -5.14
C ASP A 15 -13.64 1.93 -5.55
N ILE A 16 -12.44 1.90 -6.15
CA ILE A 16 -11.76 3.12 -6.58
C ILE A 16 -12.16 3.52 -8.00
N GLU A 17 -11.95 4.80 -8.29
CA GLU A 17 -12.09 5.38 -9.61
C GLU A 17 -10.72 5.85 -10.09
N TRP A 18 -10.45 5.74 -11.40
CA TRP A 18 -9.21 6.22 -12.01
C TRP A 18 -9.42 7.61 -12.61
N GLY A 19 -8.61 8.57 -12.16
CA GLY A 19 -8.57 9.93 -12.68
C GLY A 19 -7.51 10.13 -13.74
N ASP A 20 -7.30 11.40 -14.06
CA ASP A 20 -6.20 11.84 -14.91
C ASP A 20 -4.84 11.48 -14.29
N TYR A 21 -3.79 11.57 -15.09
CA TYR A 21 -2.44 11.28 -14.66
C TYR A 21 -1.92 12.35 -13.70
N ASP A 22 -1.19 11.92 -12.68
CA ASP A 22 -0.40 12.79 -11.84
C ASP A 22 0.89 13.24 -12.54
N HIS A 23 1.78 13.91 -11.79
CA HIS A 23 3.01 14.46 -12.37
C HIS A 23 3.97 13.39 -12.90
N ASP A 24 3.92 12.16 -12.39
CA ASP A 24 4.82 11.09 -12.79
C ASP A 24 4.24 10.17 -13.87
N GLY A 25 3.00 10.44 -14.29
CA GLY A 25 2.32 9.68 -15.33
C GLY A 25 1.51 8.50 -14.80
N SER A 26 1.30 8.40 -13.49
CA SER A 26 0.41 7.41 -12.88
C SER A 26 -1.01 7.96 -12.79
N SER A 27 -2.02 7.14 -13.06
CA SER A 27 -3.42 7.57 -12.89
C SER A 27 -3.72 7.88 -11.42
N LEU A 28 -4.31 9.05 -11.17
CA LEU A 28 -4.76 9.44 -9.84
C LEU A 28 -5.84 8.50 -9.35
N VAL A 29 -5.77 8.13 -8.07
CA VAL A 29 -6.82 7.36 -7.41
C VAL A 29 -7.87 8.28 -6.80
N LEU A 30 -9.13 8.00 -7.11
CA LEU A 30 -10.29 8.66 -6.57
C LEU A 30 -11.16 7.68 -5.78
N TYR A 31 -11.91 8.19 -4.81
CA TYR A 31 -12.93 7.46 -4.08
C TYR A 31 -14.14 8.36 -3.85
N ASN A 32 -15.30 7.98 -4.38
CA ASN A 32 -16.51 8.82 -4.45
C ASN A 32 -16.25 10.16 -5.16
N GLY A 33 -15.60 10.10 -6.32
CA GLY A 33 -15.30 11.28 -7.16
C GLY A 33 -14.35 12.31 -6.53
N ARG A 34 -13.56 11.95 -5.52
CA ARG A 34 -12.56 12.82 -4.87
C ARG A 34 -11.20 12.15 -4.80
N LEU A 35 -10.13 12.94 -4.93
CA LEU A 35 -8.76 12.47 -4.74
C LEU A 35 -8.63 11.74 -3.40
N TYR A 36 -8.14 10.50 -3.45
CA TYR A 36 -8.10 9.64 -2.29
C TYR A 36 -6.85 9.86 -1.45
N THR A 37 -6.95 9.64 -0.15
CA THR A 37 -5.80 9.60 0.77
C THR A 37 -6.02 8.50 1.77
N GLY A 38 -5.06 7.58 1.86
CA GLY A 38 -5.17 6.33 2.62
C GLY A 38 -4.69 5.14 1.80
N TYR A 39 -4.99 3.94 2.27
CA TYR A 39 -4.59 2.70 1.61
C TYR A 39 -5.68 2.19 0.66
N VAL A 40 -5.27 1.66 -0.48
CA VAL A 40 -6.07 0.80 -1.34
C VAL A 40 -5.62 -0.64 -1.09
N ILE A 41 -6.55 -1.53 -0.79
CA ILE A 41 -6.31 -2.96 -0.65
C ILE A 41 -6.25 -3.55 -2.05
N LEU A 42 -5.06 -4.03 -2.45
CA LEU A 42 -4.81 -4.57 -3.77
C LEU A 42 -5.25 -6.03 -3.89
N ASP A 43 -5.05 -6.82 -2.83
CA ASP A 43 -5.44 -8.22 -2.79
C ASP A 43 -5.68 -8.71 -1.34
N LYS A 44 -6.41 -9.82 -1.21
CA LYS A 44 -6.73 -10.48 0.06
C LYS A 44 -6.57 -11.99 -0.05
N PHE A 45 -6.09 -12.61 1.02
CA PHE A 45 -6.13 -14.06 1.17
C PHE A 45 -7.58 -14.57 1.28
N PRO A 46 -7.83 -15.88 1.04
CA PRO A 46 -9.16 -16.48 1.19
C PRO A 46 -9.78 -16.34 2.58
N ASN A 47 -8.94 -16.18 3.61
CA ASN A 47 -9.38 -15.93 4.99
C ASN A 47 -9.79 -14.48 5.28
N GLY A 48 -9.67 -13.58 4.29
CA GLY A 48 -10.03 -12.17 4.37
C GLY A 48 -8.92 -11.25 4.89
N ASN A 49 -7.77 -11.78 5.30
CA ASN A 49 -6.60 -10.95 5.61
C ASN A 49 -6.10 -10.26 4.33
N ILE A 50 -5.62 -9.02 4.49
CA ILE A 50 -5.01 -8.28 3.40
C ILE A 50 -3.71 -8.98 3.01
N ASP A 51 -3.52 -9.21 1.71
CA ASP A 51 -2.26 -9.72 1.16
C ASP A 51 -1.36 -8.53 0.80
N ALA A 52 -1.89 -7.58 0.04
CA ALA A 52 -1.16 -6.37 -0.35
C ALA A 52 -2.03 -5.11 -0.26
N GLU A 53 -1.41 -4.01 0.16
CA GLU A 53 -2.02 -2.68 0.15
C GLU A 53 -1.02 -1.61 -0.28
N MET A 54 -1.53 -0.51 -0.82
CA MET A 54 -0.71 0.60 -1.30
C MET A 54 -1.31 1.93 -0.86
N GLU A 55 -0.46 2.80 -0.31
CA GLU A 55 -0.85 4.12 0.15
C GLU A 55 -0.88 5.11 -1.00
N TYR A 56 -1.91 5.94 -0.97
CA TYR A 56 -2.07 7.09 -1.83
C TYR A 56 -2.19 8.36 -1.00
N ASN A 57 -1.60 9.43 -1.51
CA ASN A 57 -1.72 10.78 -0.96
C ASN A 57 -2.23 11.72 -2.06
N SER A 58 -3.41 12.31 -1.84
CA SER A 58 -4.10 13.14 -2.83
C SER A 58 -4.22 12.47 -4.21
N GLY A 59 -4.46 11.16 -4.23
CA GLY A 59 -4.60 10.33 -5.43
C GLY A 59 -3.28 9.83 -6.03
N SER A 60 -2.14 10.39 -5.67
CA SER A 60 -0.83 9.94 -6.17
C SER A 60 -0.26 8.80 -5.33
N HIS A 61 0.50 7.91 -5.98
CA HIS A 61 1.24 6.84 -5.31
C HIS A 61 2.45 7.41 -4.57
N ILE A 62 2.19 7.94 -3.38
CA ILE A 62 3.19 8.51 -2.49
C ILE A 62 2.91 7.95 -1.11
N GLY A 63 3.77 7.05 -0.66
CA GLY A 63 3.57 6.36 0.61
C GLY A 63 4.10 4.94 0.60
N TRP A 64 3.55 4.14 1.52
CA TRP A 64 3.94 2.75 1.69
C TRP A 64 3.18 1.80 0.77
N LYS A 65 3.90 0.84 0.19
CA LYS A 65 3.33 -0.44 -0.21
C LYS A 65 3.68 -1.48 0.86
N ASN A 66 2.69 -2.23 1.32
CA ASN A 66 2.84 -3.26 2.34
C ASN A 66 2.33 -4.60 1.83
N GLU A 67 3.05 -5.68 2.12
CA GLU A 67 2.59 -7.05 1.88
C GLU A 67 2.65 -7.85 3.19
N TYR A 68 1.65 -8.69 3.39
CA TYR A 68 1.45 -9.48 4.59
C TYR A 68 1.35 -10.96 4.22
N ASN A 69 1.75 -11.86 5.12
CA ASN A 69 1.46 -13.28 4.93
C ASN A 69 0.01 -13.63 5.30
N GLU A 70 -0.41 -14.88 5.06
CA GLU A 70 -1.79 -15.33 5.31
C GLU A 70 -2.22 -15.19 6.78
N ALA A 71 -1.29 -15.18 7.73
CA ALA A 71 -1.55 -14.92 9.16
C ALA A 71 -1.79 -13.42 9.47
N GLY A 72 -1.59 -12.54 8.48
CA GLY A 72 -1.73 -11.10 8.60
C GLY A 72 -0.54 -10.43 9.30
N ILE A 73 0.66 -11.00 9.14
CA ILE A 73 1.94 -10.47 9.63
C ILE A 73 2.64 -9.78 8.46
N LEU A 74 3.21 -8.59 8.70
CA LEU A 74 3.92 -7.81 7.68
C LEU A 74 5.22 -8.53 7.28
N ILE A 75 5.39 -8.80 5.99
CA ILE A 75 6.56 -9.49 5.43
C ILE A 75 7.38 -8.62 4.48
N TYR A 76 6.77 -7.57 3.92
CA TYR A 76 7.44 -6.62 3.03
C TYR A 76 6.83 -5.22 3.18
N SER A 77 7.67 -4.20 3.13
CA SER A 77 7.23 -2.80 3.11
C SER A 77 8.22 -1.96 2.32
N CYS A 78 7.74 -1.14 1.38
CA CYS A 78 8.57 -0.17 0.70
C CYS A 78 7.91 1.20 0.65
N TYR A 79 8.73 2.25 0.75
CA TYR A 79 8.27 3.63 0.63
C TYR A 79 8.62 4.16 -0.76
N SER A 80 7.62 4.66 -1.48
CA SER A 80 7.81 5.24 -2.80
C SER A 80 7.27 6.66 -2.86
N VAL A 81 7.96 7.50 -3.64
CA VAL A 81 7.48 8.82 -4.06
C VAL A 81 7.32 8.77 -5.57
N GLY A 82 6.08 8.57 -6.01
CA GLY A 82 5.78 8.29 -7.40
C GLY A 82 6.42 6.98 -7.87
N PRO A 83 7.16 6.96 -8.99
CA PRO A 83 7.77 5.75 -9.53
C PRO A 83 9.07 5.36 -8.82
N THR A 84 9.55 6.19 -7.89
CA THR A 84 10.84 5.98 -7.24
C THR A 84 10.66 5.43 -5.83
N THR A 85 11.06 4.18 -5.63
CA THR A 85 11.21 3.59 -4.30
C THR A 85 12.44 4.18 -3.62
N GLN A 86 12.28 4.62 -2.37
CA GLN A 86 13.34 5.21 -1.56
C GLN A 86 13.88 4.23 -0.52
N GLU A 87 12.99 3.40 0.05
CA GLU A 87 13.31 2.50 1.15
C GLU A 87 12.59 1.17 0.97
N VAL A 88 13.25 0.07 1.35
CA VAL A 88 12.69 -1.28 1.34
C VAL A 88 13.03 -1.99 2.64
N TYR A 89 12.05 -2.67 3.20
CA TYR A 89 12.14 -3.49 4.40
C TYR A 89 11.61 -4.89 4.09
N ASN A 90 12.39 -5.91 4.41
CA ASN A 90 12.02 -7.32 4.30
C ASN A 90 11.97 -7.94 5.68
N TYR A 91 10.93 -8.71 5.97
CA TYR A 91 10.72 -9.38 7.25
C TYR A 91 10.57 -10.89 7.03
N ASP A 92 10.81 -11.68 8.06
CA ASP A 92 10.43 -13.10 8.07
C ASP A 92 8.93 -13.29 8.31
N ASP A 93 8.47 -14.54 8.27
CA ASP A 93 7.05 -14.89 8.47
C ASP A 93 6.52 -14.59 9.89
N GLU A 94 7.40 -14.31 10.83
CA GLU A 94 7.06 -13.93 12.21
C GLU A 94 7.06 -12.40 12.40
N GLY A 95 7.44 -11.65 11.37
CA GLY A 95 7.50 -10.19 11.36
C GLY A 95 8.80 -9.60 11.88
N ASN A 96 9.85 -10.41 12.02
CA ASN A 96 11.18 -9.92 12.40
C ASN A 96 11.90 -9.36 11.17
N LEU A 97 12.53 -8.19 11.30
CA LEU A 97 13.27 -7.56 10.21
C LEU A 97 14.47 -8.42 9.79
N LEU A 98 14.53 -8.79 8.51
CA LEU A 98 15.64 -9.51 7.89
C LEU A 98 16.62 -8.56 7.22
N ASP A 99 16.10 -7.58 6.48
CA ASP A 99 16.92 -6.66 5.69
C ASP A 99 16.25 -5.29 5.52
N TYR A 100 17.08 -4.26 5.39
CA TYR A 100 16.68 -2.89 5.09
C TYR A 100 17.73 -2.23 4.20
N TYR A 101 17.26 -1.57 3.15
CA TYR A 101 18.11 -0.75 2.29
C TYR A 101 17.36 0.45 1.72
N THR A 102 18.15 1.45 1.33
CA THR A 102 17.70 2.66 0.63
C THR A 102 18.17 2.63 -0.82
N LEU A 103 17.44 3.29 -1.72
CA LEU A 103 17.73 3.35 -3.16
C LEU A 103 18.10 4.77 -3.62
#